data_AF-A0A171A819-F1
#
_entry.id   AF-A0A171A819-F1
#
_cell.length_a   1.000
_cell.length_b   1.000
_cell.length_c   1.000
_cell.angle_alpha   90.00
_cell.angle_beta   90.00
_cell.angle_gamma   90.00
#
_symmetry.space_group_name_H-M   'P 1'
#
loop_
_entity.id
_entity.type
_entity.pdbx_description
1 polymer ?
#
loop_
_entity_poly.entity_id
_entity_poly.type
_entity_poly.pdbx_seq_one_letter_code
_entity_poly.pdbx_strand_id
1 'polypeptide(L)'
;ATVEVYGVTQKGQIDTWISLEEAKTGMVHLRMTWLQLSDKIADLKEAIAETQLLRVTSMSTCVLMVFVDSVKHLPKAGGKSGGSQPDPMFQI
;
A
#
# COMPACT_ATOMS: atom_id res chain seq x y z
N ALA A 1 -12.02 20.32 -4.24
CA ALA A 1 -12.49 19.42 -5.30
C ALA A 1 -12.65 18.07 -4.65
N THR A 2 -13.87 17.57 -4.59
CA THR A 2 -14.21 16.32 -3.92
C THR A 2 -14.55 15.27 -4.96
N VAL A 3 -13.96 14.08 -4.86
CA VAL A 3 -14.13 12.99 -5.83
C VAL A 3 -14.55 11.72 -5.10
N GLU A 4 -15.67 11.13 -5.52
CA GLU A 4 -16.12 9.85 -4.98
C GLU A 4 -15.27 8.68 -5.50
N VAL A 5 -14.77 7.87 -4.57
CA VAL A 5 -14.02 6.64 -4.89
C VAL A 5 -14.92 5.57 -5.50
N TYR A 6 -16.19 5.49 -5.10
CA TYR A 6 -17.14 4.47 -5.56
C TYR A 6 -17.30 4.44 -7.09
N GLY A 7 -17.33 5.61 -7.74
CA GLY A 7 -17.38 5.68 -9.19
C GLY A 7 -16.16 5.06 -9.88
N VAL A 8 -14.99 5.11 -9.24
CA VAL A 8 -13.74 4.52 -9.75
C VAL A 8 -13.75 3.01 -9.59
N THR A 9 -14.32 2.48 -8.50
CA THR A 9 -14.40 1.02 -8.28
C THR A 9 -15.24 0.32 -9.34
N GLN A 10 -16.29 0.98 -9.84
CA GLN A 10 -17.15 0.46 -10.91
C GLN A 10 -16.52 0.55 -12.30
N LYS A 11 -15.73 1.61 -12.56
CA LYS A 11 -15.14 1.88 -13.88
C LYS A 11 -13.75 1.27 -14.07
N GLY A 12 -13.06 0.89 -13.00
CA GLY A 12 -11.69 0.38 -13.02
C GLY A 12 -10.64 1.49 -13.17
N GLN A 13 -10.84 2.45 -14.09
CA GLN A 13 -9.94 3.58 -14.27
C GLN A 13 -10.72 4.85 -14.62
N ILE A 14 -10.24 6.00 -14.15
CA ILE A 14 -10.70 7.33 -14.58
C ILE A 14 -9.50 8.22 -14.92
N ASP A 15 -9.70 9.09 -15.90
CA ASP A 15 -8.74 10.09 -16.36
C ASP A 15 -9.54 11.33 -16.79
N THR A 16 -9.57 12.37 -15.97
CA THR A 16 -10.49 13.51 -16.17
C THR A 16 -9.98 14.81 -15.56
N TRP A 17 -10.45 15.93 -16.10
CA TRP A 17 -10.31 17.25 -15.50
C TRP A 17 -11.46 17.51 -14.51
N ILE A 18 -11.14 18.10 -13.36
CA ILE A 18 -12.08 18.40 -12.29
C ILE A 18 -11.91 19.85 -11.86
N SER A 19 -13.01 20.60 -11.79
CA SER A 19 -12.98 21.99 -11.32
C SER A 19 -12.62 22.07 -9.83
N LEU A 20 -11.82 23.07 -9.47
CA LEU A 20 -11.49 23.33 -8.07
C LEU A 20 -12.73 23.82 -7.31
N GLU A 21 -12.89 23.33 -6.09
CA GLU A 21 -13.84 23.90 -5.14
C GLU A 21 -13.15 25.06 -4.42
N GLU A 22 -13.92 26.04 -3.98
CA GLU A 22 -13.42 27.20 -3.22
C GLU A 22 -12.39 28.06 -3.97
N ALA A 23 -12.32 27.95 -5.30
CA ALA A 23 -11.51 28.80 -6.17
C ALA A 23 -12.37 29.45 -7.26
N LYS A 24 -12.01 30.67 -7.66
CA LYS A 24 -12.74 31.40 -8.73
C LYS A 24 -12.61 30.73 -10.10
N THR A 25 -11.43 30.15 -10.37
CA THR A 25 -11.10 29.48 -11.62
C THR A 25 -10.04 28.42 -11.36
N GLY A 26 -10.05 27.35 -12.14
CA GLY A 26 -8.99 26.34 -12.13
C GLY A 26 -9.55 24.93 -12.22
N MET A 27 -8.77 24.06 -12.85
CA MET A 27 -9.06 22.63 -12.94
C MET A 27 -7.81 21.85 -12.57
N VAL A 28 -8.01 20.67 -12.00
CA VAL A 28 -6.97 19.68 -11.75
C VAL A 28 -7.20 18.48 -12.66
N HIS A 29 -6.13 17.97 -13.25
CA HIS A 29 -6.16 16.73 -14.01
C HIS A 29 -5.92 15.57 -13.05
N LEU A 30 -6.86 14.62 -13.01
CA LEU A 30 -6.82 13.49 -12.09
C LEU A 30 -6.87 12.18 -12.88
N ARG A 31 -5.90 11.31 -12.63
CA ARG A 31 -5.89 9.92 -13.09
C ARG A 31 -5.97 9.00 -11.88
N MET A 32 -7.01 8.18 -11.81
CA MET A 32 -7.18 7.18 -10.75
C MET A 32 -7.35 5.80 -11.36
N THR A 33 -6.73 4.80 -10.75
CA THR A 33 -6.85 3.40 -11.14
C THR A 33 -7.24 2.59 -9.92
N TRP A 34 -8.29 1.79 -10.04
CA TRP A 34 -8.73 0.85 -9.02
C TRP A 34 -7.99 -0.48 -9.20
N LEU A 35 -7.07 -0.77 -8.28
CA LEU A 35 -6.30 -2.01 -8.29
C LEU A 35 -7.02 -3.09 -7.47
N GLN A 36 -7.06 -4.31 -8.01
CA GLN A 36 -7.60 -5.47 -7.32
C GLN A 36 -6.48 -6.34 -6.76
N LEU A 37 -6.70 -6.94 -5.59
CA LEU A 37 -5.80 -7.94 -5.05
C LEU A 37 -5.96 -9.25 -5.83
N SER A 38 -4.83 -9.81 -6.25
CA SER A 38 -4.78 -11.13 -6.88
C SER A 38 -4.03 -12.11 -5.98
N ASP A 39 -4.48 -13.36 -6.01
CA ASP A 39 -3.81 -14.51 -5.39
C ASP A 39 -2.91 -15.28 -6.38
N LYS A 40 -2.83 -14.83 -7.64
CA LYS A 40 -2.04 -15.47 -8.70
C LYS A 40 -0.66 -14.82 -8.84
N ILE A 41 0.37 -15.65 -8.79
CA ILE A 41 1.77 -15.22 -8.98
C ILE A 41 2.01 -14.69 -10.41
N ALA A 42 1.25 -15.16 -11.40
CA ALA A 42 1.39 -14.70 -12.79
C ALA A 42 1.11 -13.19 -12.91
N ASP A 43 0.09 -12.69 -12.23
CA ASP A 43 -0.37 -11.31 -12.27
C ASP A 43 0.69 -10.34 -11.70
N LEU A 44 1.53 -10.81 -10.76
CA LEU A 44 2.65 -10.01 -10.23
C LEU A 44 3.68 -9.67 -11.32
N LYS A 45 3.95 -10.61 -12.25
CA LYS A 45 4.91 -10.35 -13.34
C LYS A 45 4.40 -9.27 -14.28
N GLU A 46 3.10 -9.29 -14.58
CA GLU A 46 2.44 -8.27 -15.40
C GLU A 46 2.44 -6.92 -14.70
N ALA A 47 2.09 -6.88 -13.42
CA ALA A 47 2.10 -5.65 -12.62
C ALA A 47 3.49 -5.00 -12.54
N ILE A 48 4.56 -5.79 -12.40
CA ILE A 48 5.94 -5.30 -12.43
C ILE A 48 6.25 -4.69 -13.81
N ALA A 49 5.95 -5.40 -14.89
CA ALA A 49 6.23 -4.91 -16.25
C ALA A 49 5.48 -3.61 -16.55
N GLU A 50 4.20 -3.52 -16.21
CA GLU A 50 3.39 -2.31 -16.37
C GLU A 50 3.97 -1.15 -15.56
N THR A 51 4.32 -1.39 -14.29
CA THR A 51 4.87 -0.36 -13.39
C THR A 51 6.19 0.22 -13.90
N GLN A 52 7.06 -0.61 -14.49
CA GLN A 52 8.32 -0.15 -15.09
C GLN A 52 8.09 0.77 -16.30
N LEU A 53 7.00 0.59 -17.04
CA LEU A 53 6.67 1.45 -18.18
C LEU A 53 6.19 2.85 -17.76
N LEU A 54 5.59 2.96 -16.57
CA LEU A 54 4.95 4.21 -16.12
C LEU A 54 5.94 5.32 -15.78
N ARG A 55 7.25 5.05 -15.70
CA ARG A 55 8.32 6.03 -15.35
C ARG A 55 8.03 6.85 -14.08
N VAL A 56 7.14 6.36 -13.22
CA VAL A 56 6.85 6.92 -11.89
C VAL A 56 7.76 6.19 -10.91
N THR A 57 8.56 6.95 -10.15
CA THR A 57 9.72 6.41 -9.41
C THR A 57 9.37 5.63 -8.13
N SER A 58 8.10 5.40 -7.81
CA SER A 58 7.72 4.80 -6.51
C SER A 58 6.34 4.10 -6.52
N MET A 59 6.06 3.28 -7.53
CA MET A 59 4.82 2.50 -7.59
C MET A 59 5.01 1.11 -6.98
N SER A 60 4.09 0.69 -6.12
CA SER A 60 4.05 -0.65 -5.52
C SER A 60 3.32 -1.62 -6.43
N THR A 61 3.82 -2.84 -6.55
CA THR A 61 3.23 -3.91 -7.40
C THR A 61 2.49 -4.98 -6.60
N CYS A 62 2.68 -5.01 -5.28
CA CYS A 62 2.04 -5.95 -4.37
C CYS A 62 1.87 -5.38 -2.97
N VAL A 63 1.04 -6.02 -2.16
CA VAL A 63 0.85 -5.72 -0.73
C VAL A 63 1.19 -6.96 0.08
N LEU A 64 2.00 -6.81 1.13
CA LEU A 64 2.26 -7.85 2.11
C LEU A 64 1.39 -7.60 3.35
N MET A 65 0.50 -8.54 3.65
CA MET A 65 -0.30 -8.53 4.87
C MET A 65 0.31 -9.53 5.87
N VAL A 66 0.76 -9.03 7.03
CA VAL A 66 1.39 -9.86 8.08
C VAL A 66 0.52 -9.83 9.32
N PHE A 67 0.15 -11.01 9.81
CA PHE A 67 -0.47 -11.18 11.13
C PHE A 67 0.57 -11.72 12.11
N VAL A 68 0.92 -10.91 13.11
CA VAL A 68 1.87 -11.29 14.16
C VAL A 68 1.06 -11.72 15.38
N ASP A 69 1.09 -13.02 15.68
CA ASP A 69 0.39 -13.58 16.84
C ASP A 69 1.20 -13.38 18.13
N SER A 70 2.24 -14.20 18.33
CA SER A 70 3.03 -14.20 19.55
C SER A 70 4.43 -14.76 19.33
N VAL A 71 5.35 -14.42 20.24
CA VAL A 71 6.69 -15.02 20.30
C VAL A 71 6.87 -15.71 21.66
N LYS A 72 7.49 -16.89 21.66
CA LYS A 72 7.72 -17.69 22.87
C LYS A 72 9.21 -18.00 23.05
N HIS A 73 9.61 -18.27 24.28
CA HIS A 73 10.99 -18.64 24.65
C HIS A 73 12.05 -17.60 24.25
N LEU A 74 11.71 -16.31 24.35
CA LEU A 74 12.68 -15.24 24.14
C LEU A 74 13.86 -15.37 25.13
N PRO A 75 15.09 -15.10 24.68
CA PRO A 75 16.23 -15.02 25.57
C PRO A 75 16.01 -13.97 26.67
N LYS A 76 16.36 -14.31 27.91
CA LYS A 76 16.31 -13.35 29.02
C LYS A 76 17.29 -12.20 28.78
N ALA A 77 16.91 -11.00 29.18
CA ALA A 77 17.79 -9.84 29.12
C ALA A 77 18.99 -10.08 30.07
N GLY A 78 20.20 -10.22 29.53
CA GLY A 78 21.43 -10.47 30.32
C GLY A 78 22.01 -11.89 30.26
N GLY A 79 21.50 -12.81 29.44
CA GLY A 79 22.12 -14.12 29.18
C GLY A 79 21.64 -15.28 30.07
N LYS A 80 22.42 -16.38 30.14
CA LYS A 80 21.98 -17.73 30.60
C LYS A 80 21.80 -17.93 32.10
N SER A 81 22.03 -16.94 32.96
CA SER A 81 21.80 -17.08 34.40
C SER A 81 21.38 -15.76 35.04
N GLY A 82 20.10 -15.64 35.42
CA GLY A 82 19.60 -14.54 36.25
C GLY A 82 19.06 -13.30 35.52
N GLY A 83 18.98 -13.31 34.18
CA GLY A 83 18.46 -12.20 33.40
C GLY A 83 16.98 -11.88 33.65
N SER A 84 16.60 -10.61 33.56
CA SER A 84 15.21 -10.17 33.65
C SER A 84 14.41 -10.60 32.41
N GLN A 85 13.08 -10.53 32.51
CA GLN A 85 12.22 -10.75 31.35
C GLN A 85 12.53 -9.68 30.28
N PRO A 86 12.70 -10.06 29.00
CA PRO A 86 12.94 -9.10 27.94
C PRO A 86 11.69 -8.24 27.71
N ASP A 87 11.89 -7.04 27.17
CA ASP A 87 10.85 -6.17 26.64
C ASP A 87 10.90 -6.21 25.10
N PRO A 88 10.18 -7.15 24.46
CA PRO A 88 10.34 -7.39 23.04
C PRO A 88 9.65 -6.31 22.20
N MET A 89 10.39 -5.79 21.22
CA MET A 89 9.88 -4.95 20.15
C MET A 89 9.90 -5.72 18.84
N PHE A 90 8.80 -5.65 18.08
CA PHE A 90 8.73 -6.16 16.71
C PHE A 90 8.81 -4.99 15.73
N GLN A 91 9.70 -5.09 14.74
CA GLN A 91 9.87 -4.11 13.67
C GLN A 91 9.94 -4.86 12.34
N ILE A 92 9.15 -4.41 11.35
CA ILE A 92 9.08 -4.92 9.98
C ILE A 92 9.48 -3.84 8.99
#